data_AF-A0AAW7DJ04-F1
#
_entry.id   AF-A0AAW7DJ04-F1
#
_cell.length_a   1.000
_cell.length_b   1.000
_cell.length_c   1.000
_cell.angle_alpha   90.00
_cell.angle_beta   90.00
_cell.angle_gamma   90.00
#
_symmetry.space_group_name_H-M   'P 1'
#
loop_
_entity.id
_entity.type
_entity.pdbx_description
1 polymer ?
#
loop_
_entity_poly.entity_id
_entity_poly.type
_entity_poly.pdbx_seq_one_letter_code
_entity_poly.pdbx_strand_id
1 'polypeptide(L)'
;MKKSVFLFTTLFSVLSFGQVGINTENPQGIFNVDGKSSPETTNPKTGIPDPLQASDDFVITSSGSVGIGTISPDPSAILDVNTDGASNGNKRGFLGPKVSLESNTDQTTIANPAIGLLVYNLGKRGLTTEGYLYWNGTEWVKFSTRSSISPSINKLDCSLAYITPKKFEQGVPYIGTLVIPYSGGNGGSYPAGSPILSTGITGLTATLQYGDLEYGVGQLIYSITGTPSDSSPNTAEFVIDFFGQSCSATVGKNELSRGESEYFSGTGVLASLSNVLLSSNGDKMPTIEDTFQFDAFAISSSNSAGPVSIVPRVYNISNEAQKF
;
A
#
# COMPACT_ATOMS: atom_id res chain seq x y z
N MET A 1 61.33 -27.02 73.69
CA MET A 1 60.60 -27.38 72.45
C MET A 1 59.89 -26.14 71.92
N LYS A 2 60.38 -25.56 70.81
CA LYS A 2 59.73 -24.39 70.19
C LYS A 2 58.52 -24.88 69.38
N LYS A 3 57.32 -24.40 69.70
CA LYS A 3 56.10 -24.69 68.94
C LYS A 3 55.93 -23.60 67.88
N SER A 4 56.08 -23.96 66.60
CA SER A 4 55.75 -23.07 65.49
C SER A 4 54.24 -23.13 65.24
N VAL A 5 53.57 -21.98 65.37
CA VAL A 5 52.16 -21.82 64.99
C VAL A 5 52.14 -21.28 63.55
N PHE A 6 51.61 -22.05 62.62
CA PHE A 6 51.36 -21.62 61.25
C PHE A 6 49.95 -20.99 61.18
N LEU A 7 49.89 -19.71 60.81
CA LEU A 7 48.63 -19.00 60.54
C LEU A 7 48.30 -19.16 59.05
N PHE A 8 47.28 -19.95 58.73
CA PHE A 8 46.76 -20.11 57.36
C PHE A 8 45.75 -18.98 57.07
N THR A 9 46.17 -17.95 56.34
CA THR A 9 45.27 -16.92 55.82
C THR A 9 44.75 -17.35 54.45
N THR A 10 43.48 -17.76 54.39
CA THR A 10 42.74 -18.00 53.15
C THR A 10 42.27 -16.67 52.54
N LEU A 11 42.85 -16.26 51.41
CA LEU A 11 42.29 -15.19 50.59
C LEU A 11 41.06 -15.72 49.84
N PHE A 12 39.87 -15.26 50.21
CA PHE A 12 38.67 -15.40 49.38
C PHE A 12 38.64 -14.26 48.36
N SER A 13 38.83 -14.57 47.08
CA SER A 13 38.53 -13.64 45.99
C SER A 13 37.03 -13.69 45.69
N VAL A 14 36.28 -12.71 46.17
CA VAL A 14 34.89 -12.50 45.74
C VAL A 14 34.88 -11.76 44.41
N LEU A 15 34.30 -12.37 43.39
CA LEU A 15 33.98 -11.68 42.13
C LEU A 15 32.83 -10.71 42.42
N SER A 16 33.13 -9.41 42.52
CA SER A 16 32.09 -8.37 42.59
C SER A 16 31.71 -7.98 41.16
N PHE A 17 30.51 -8.34 40.73
CA PHE A 17 29.94 -7.79 39.50
C PHE A 17 29.42 -6.38 39.83
N GLY A 18 29.98 -5.35 39.20
CA GLY A 18 29.57 -3.97 39.42
C GLY A 18 28.23 -3.69 38.75
N GLN A 19 27.12 -3.85 39.48
CA GLN A 19 25.82 -3.32 39.08
C GLN A 19 25.68 -1.89 39.59
N VAL A 20 25.02 -1.04 38.81
CA VAL A 20 24.76 0.36 39.18
C VAL A 20 23.25 0.56 39.31
N GLY A 21 22.81 0.91 40.52
CA GLY A 21 21.45 1.35 40.80
C GLY A 21 21.38 2.86 40.95
N ILE A 22 20.37 3.50 40.36
CA ILE A 22 19.94 4.87 40.68
C ILE A 22 18.55 4.76 41.29
N ASN A 23 18.39 5.29 42.51
CA ASN A 23 17.17 5.20 43.32
C ASN A 23 16.68 3.78 43.65
N THR A 24 17.48 2.74 43.38
CA THR A 24 17.22 1.37 43.80
C THR A 24 18.47 0.78 44.44
N GLU A 25 18.30 0.13 45.60
CA GLU A 25 19.34 -0.65 46.29
C GLU A 25 19.45 -2.08 45.71
N ASN A 26 18.53 -2.45 44.81
CA ASN A 26 18.36 -3.79 44.29
C ASN A 26 18.31 -3.78 42.74
N PRO A 27 19.43 -3.49 42.06
CA PRO A 27 19.48 -3.50 40.60
C PRO A 27 19.14 -4.89 40.03
N GLN A 28 18.20 -4.94 39.09
CA GLN A 28 17.79 -6.14 38.36
C GLN A 28 18.64 -6.43 37.10
N GLY A 29 19.59 -5.56 36.77
CA GLY A 29 20.46 -5.61 35.59
C GLY A 29 21.84 -5.01 35.89
N ILE A 30 22.61 -4.68 34.85
CA ILE A 30 23.93 -4.03 35.02
C ILE A 30 23.78 -2.53 35.32
N PHE A 31 22.70 -1.92 34.84
CA PHE A 31 22.33 -0.55 35.13
C PHE A 31 20.82 -0.44 35.29
N ASN A 32 20.36 0.06 36.44
CA ASN A 32 18.94 0.13 36.77
C ASN A 32 18.62 1.50 37.36
N VAL A 33 17.65 2.17 36.75
CA VAL A 33 17.12 3.44 37.25
C VAL A 33 15.67 3.19 37.64
N ASP A 34 15.41 3.30 38.95
CA ASP A 34 14.06 3.37 39.50
C ASP A 34 13.62 4.84 39.43
N GLY A 35 12.72 5.13 38.50
CA GLY A 35 12.37 6.49 38.15
C GLY A 35 11.70 7.23 39.30
N LYS A 36 10.39 7.00 39.46
CA LYS A 36 9.54 7.72 40.40
C LYS A 36 9.35 6.85 41.65
N SER A 37 10.02 7.22 42.74
CA SER A 37 9.77 6.56 44.02
C SER A 37 8.43 6.98 44.62
N SER A 38 7.38 6.18 44.39
CA SER A 38 6.14 6.21 45.16
C SER A 38 5.99 4.90 45.94
N PRO A 39 5.17 4.83 47.00
CA PRO A 39 4.99 3.58 47.75
C PRO A 39 4.60 2.37 46.89
N GLU A 40 3.98 2.61 45.73
CA GLU A 40 3.46 1.58 44.82
C GLU A 40 4.43 1.25 43.67
N THR A 41 5.35 2.18 43.34
CA THR A 41 6.28 2.04 42.21
C THR A 41 7.74 1.87 42.65
N THR A 42 8.06 2.05 43.94
CA THR A 42 9.41 1.83 44.45
C THR A 42 9.79 0.36 44.48
N ASN A 43 10.96 0.06 43.94
CA ASN A 43 11.52 -1.29 43.94
C ASN A 43 11.79 -1.81 45.37
N PRO A 44 11.57 -3.12 45.61
CA PRO A 44 11.87 -3.72 46.89
C PRO A 44 13.38 -3.77 47.11
N LYS A 45 13.81 -3.63 48.37
CA LYS A 45 15.23 -3.70 48.75
C LYS A 45 15.89 -5.04 48.42
N THR A 46 15.10 -6.10 48.27
CA THR A 46 15.55 -7.43 47.87
C THR A 46 14.46 -8.11 47.04
N GLY A 47 14.84 -9.12 46.26
CA GLY A 47 13.89 -9.87 45.44
C GLY A 47 13.61 -9.22 44.10
N ILE A 48 12.52 -9.62 43.45
CA ILE A 48 12.15 -9.16 42.12
C ILE A 48 11.01 -8.15 42.26
N PRO A 49 11.12 -6.94 41.67
CA PRO A 49 10.00 -6.00 41.54
C PRO A 49 8.77 -6.63 40.89
N ASP A 50 7.58 -6.29 41.38
CA ASP A 50 6.35 -6.62 40.67
C ASP A 50 6.16 -5.75 39.40
N PRO A 51 5.20 -6.05 38.51
CA PRO A 51 5.01 -5.29 37.29
C PRO A 51 4.71 -3.79 37.49
N LEU A 52 4.03 -3.41 38.58
CA LEU A 52 3.74 -2.01 38.87
C LEU A 52 4.99 -1.27 39.36
N GLN A 53 5.81 -1.93 40.18
CA GLN A 53 7.12 -1.43 40.62
C GLN A 53 8.10 -1.29 39.44
N ALA A 54 8.08 -2.23 38.50
CA ALA A 54 8.92 -2.13 37.30
C ALA A 54 8.41 -1.11 36.26
N SER A 55 7.21 -0.54 36.43
CA SER A 55 6.51 0.19 35.35
C SER A 55 7.13 1.54 35.00
N ASP A 56 7.98 2.09 35.87
CA ASP A 56 8.75 3.31 35.68
C ASP A 56 10.27 3.08 35.73
N ASP A 57 10.68 1.81 35.67
CA ASP A 57 12.09 1.43 35.61
C ASP A 57 12.68 1.62 34.21
N PHE A 58 13.95 2.00 34.18
CA PHE A 58 14.83 1.84 33.04
C PHE A 58 15.95 0.86 33.39
N VAL A 59 16.09 -0.21 32.61
CA VAL A 59 17.06 -1.28 32.89
C VAL A 59 17.91 -1.57 31.66
N ILE A 60 19.20 -1.77 31.88
CA ILE A 60 20.11 -2.40 30.92
C ILE A 60 20.50 -3.77 31.49
N THR A 61 20.24 -4.84 30.75
CA THR A 61 20.59 -6.21 31.15
C THR A 61 22.07 -6.50 30.87
N SER A 62 22.60 -7.59 31.44
CA SER A 62 23.97 -8.06 31.14
C SER A 62 24.17 -8.49 29.69
N SER A 63 23.10 -8.79 28.95
CA SER A 63 23.12 -9.06 27.52
C SER A 63 23.07 -7.79 26.66
N GLY A 64 22.92 -6.61 27.26
CA GLY A 64 22.85 -5.31 26.57
C GLY A 64 21.45 -4.90 26.11
N SER A 65 20.41 -5.68 26.42
CA SER A 65 19.02 -5.30 26.14
C SER A 65 18.57 -4.18 27.08
N VAL A 66 17.76 -3.26 26.55
CA VAL A 66 17.19 -2.15 27.31
C VAL A 66 15.71 -2.42 27.56
N GLY A 67 15.28 -2.32 28.82
CA GLY A 67 13.88 -2.33 29.23
C GLY A 67 13.45 -0.96 29.72
N ILE A 68 12.27 -0.51 29.31
CA ILE A 68 11.59 0.68 29.85
C ILE A 68 10.21 0.23 30.30
N GLY A 69 9.91 0.35 31.59
CA GLY A 69 8.68 -0.18 32.19
C GLY A 69 8.67 -1.72 32.33
N THR A 70 9.84 -2.36 32.15
CA THR A 70 10.07 -3.79 32.40
C THR A 70 11.53 -4.00 32.81
N ILE A 71 11.73 -4.89 33.78
CA ILE A 71 13.05 -5.37 34.22
C ILE A 71 13.51 -6.61 33.44
N SER A 72 12.63 -7.20 32.64
CA SER A 72 12.88 -8.41 31.84
C SER A 72 12.42 -8.17 30.40
N PRO A 73 13.23 -7.46 29.60
CA PRO A 73 12.97 -7.28 28.17
C PRO A 73 12.73 -8.63 27.48
N ASP A 74 11.85 -8.67 26.48
CA ASP A 74 11.68 -9.86 25.66
C ASP A 74 13.03 -10.32 25.07
N PRO A 75 13.37 -11.63 25.07
CA PRO A 75 14.65 -12.12 24.56
C PRO A 75 14.92 -11.79 23.08
N SER A 76 13.89 -11.47 22.30
CA SER A 76 14.01 -11.06 20.90
C SER A 76 14.19 -9.54 20.71
N ALA A 77 14.10 -8.75 21.78
CA ALA A 77 14.17 -7.29 21.74
C ALA A 77 15.50 -6.75 22.26
N ILE A 78 16.10 -5.81 21.52
CA ILE A 78 17.21 -5.00 22.02
C ILE A 78 16.71 -3.81 22.86
N LEU A 79 15.49 -3.33 22.57
CA LEU A 79 14.76 -2.32 23.33
C LEU A 79 13.31 -2.79 23.48
N ASP A 80 12.86 -2.95 24.72
CA ASP A 80 11.49 -3.29 25.08
C ASP A 80 10.87 -2.13 25.87
N VAL A 81 9.76 -1.59 25.38
CA VAL A 81 9.01 -0.49 26.02
C VAL A 81 7.66 -1.04 26.41
N ASN A 82 7.52 -1.39 27.69
CA ASN A 82 6.37 -2.08 28.23
C ASN A 82 5.57 -1.14 29.15
N THR A 83 4.24 -1.13 29.01
CA THR A 83 3.35 -0.33 29.89
C THR A 83 2.26 -1.17 30.55
N ASP A 84 2.36 -2.49 30.48
CA ASP A 84 1.34 -3.40 31.00
C ASP A 84 1.21 -3.32 32.51
N GLY A 85 2.34 -3.17 33.21
CA GLY A 85 2.40 -3.01 34.66
C GLY A 85 1.93 -1.65 35.17
N ALA A 86 1.89 -0.61 34.34
CA ALA A 86 1.45 0.72 34.75
C ALA A 86 -0.07 0.77 35.00
N SER A 87 -0.49 1.53 36.02
CA SER A 87 -1.92 1.72 36.33
C SER A 87 -2.68 2.40 35.18
N ASN A 88 -4.00 2.18 35.12
CA ASN A 88 -4.86 2.87 34.16
C ASN A 88 -4.74 4.40 34.29
N GLY A 89 -4.62 5.09 33.16
CA GLY A 89 -4.33 6.53 33.10
C GLY A 89 -2.85 6.89 33.13
N ASN A 90 -1.96 5.97 33.52
CA ASN A 90 -0.51 6.15 33.48
C ASN A 90 0.19 5.40 32.33
N LYS A 91 -0.52 4.54 31.60
CA LYS A 91 -0.01 3.89 30.38
C LYS A 91 0.32 4.93 29.30
N ARG A 92 1.43 4.73 28.60
CA ARG A 92 1.97 5.65 27.57
C ARG A 92 2.24 4.90 26.27
N GLY A 93 2.33 5.63 25.17
CA GLY A 93 2.74 5.08 23.88
C GLY A 93 4.12 5.57 23.45
N PHE A 94 4.66 5.00 22.38
CA PHE A 94 5.86 5.50 21.72
C PHE A 94 5.52 6.65 20.77
N LEU A 95 6.14 7.81 20.98
CA LEU A 95 6.06 8.95 20.06
C LEU A 95 7.36 9.03 19.26
N GLY A 96 7.37 8.43 18.07
CA GLY A 96 8.53 8.44 17.18
C GLY A 96 8.85 9.81 16.57
N PRO A 97 9.99 9.94 15.86
CA PRO A 97 10.38 11.17 15.19
C PRO A 97 9.33 11.66 14.19
N LYS A 98 8.99 12.95 14.24
CA LYS A 98 8.06 13.61 13.31
C LYS A 98 8.82 14.49 12.32
N VAL A 99 8.56 14.34 11.03
CA VAL A 99 9.25 15.07 9.96
C VAL A 99 8.26 15.55 8.90
N SER A 100 8.63 16.55 8.09
CA SER A 100 7.85 16.93 6.90
C SER A 100 8.71 16.68 5.66
N LEU A 101 8.38 15.66 4.88
CA LEU A 101 9.14 15.23 3.70
C LEU A 101 8.70 16.02 2.44
N GLU A 102 9.64 16.24 1.53
CA GLU A 102 9.39 16.96 0.28
C GLU A 102 8.82 16.07 -0.83
N SER A 103 9.20 14.79 -0.86
CA SER A 103 8.70 13.79 -1.81
C SER A 103 8.78 12.39 -1.20
N ASN A 104 8.21 11.38 -1.86
CA ASN A 104 8.39 9.98 -1.48
C ASN A 104 9.85 9.52 -1.62
N THR A 105 10.69 10.20 -2.37
CA THR A 105 12.12 9.88 -2.55
C THR A 105 13.07 10.82 -1.80
N ASP A 106 12.54 11.62 -0.86
CA ASP A 106 13.31 12.65 -0.15
C ASP A 106 14.39 12.04 0.76
N GLN A 107 15.64 12.17 0.34
CA GLN A 107 16.83 11.79 1.12
C GLN A 107 17.61 13.02 1.64
N THR A 108 16.98 14.19 1.64
CA THR A 108 17.61 15.47 2.03
C THR A 108 17.09 15.96 3.37
N THR A 109 15.78 15.85 3.62
CA THR A 109 15.19 16.15 4.94
C THR A 109 15.76 15.25 6.02
N ILE A 110 16.03 13.99 5.66
CA ILE A 110 16.85 13.06 6.44
C ILE A 110 17.95 12.57 5.49
N ALA A 111 19.19 13.00 5.74
CA ALA A 111 20.33 12.62 4.91
C ALA A 111 20.64 11.12 5.03
N ASN A 112 20.77 10.43 3.89
CA ASN A 112 21.11 9.00 3.81
C ASN A 112 20.24 8.12 4.75
N PRO A 113 18.90 8.11 4.58
CA PRO A 113 18.03 7.39 5.48
C PRO A 113 18.37 5.88 5.48
N ALA A 114 18.48 5.30 6.67
CA ALA A 114 18.75 3.87 6.82
C ALA A 114 17.52 3.05 6.41
N ILE A 115 17.72 1.87 5.81
CA ILE A 115 16.63 0.93 5.51
C ILE A 115 15.94 0.53 6.81
N GLY A 116 14.61 0.63 6.84
CA GLY A 116 13.78 0.38 8.02
C GLY A 116 13.61 1.57 8.96
N LEU A 117 14.20 2.74 8.66
CA LEU A 117 14.01 3.94 9.47
C LEU A 117 12.54 4.37 9.45
N LEU A 118 11.90 4.41 10.63
CA LEU A 118 10.49 4.79 10.82
C LEU A 118 10.36 6.24 11.27
N VAL A 119 9.47 6.99 10.61
CA VAL A 119 9.12 8.37 10.97
C VAL A 119 7.63 8.61 10.82
N TYR A 120 7.10 9.64 11.47
CA TYR A 120 5.77 10.16 11.19
C TYR A 120 5.86 11.37 10.26
N ASN A 121 5.38 11.26 9.03
CA ASN A 121 5.31 12.39 8.11
C ASN A 121 4.12 13.29 8.47
N LEU A 122 4.39 14.59 8.64
CA LEU A 122 3.40 15.60 9.04
C LEU A 122 2.54 16.10 7.88
N GLY A 123 2.88 15.78 6.62
CA GLY A 123 2.12 16.23 5.44
C GLY A 123 2.18 17.74 5.15
N LYS A 124 3.15 18.47 5.73
CA LYS A 124 3.24 19.95 5.65
C LYS A 124 4.17 20.50 4.55
N ARG A 125 4.77 19.63 3.73
CA ARG A 125 5.67 19.98 2.61
C ARG A 125 5.21 19.24 1.34
N GLY A 126 6.09 19.01 0.35
CA GLY A 126 5.71 18.41 -0.93
C GLY A 126 5.12 16.99 -0.83
N LEU A 127 5.52 16.17 0.14
CA LEU A 127 4.85 14.89 0.42
C LEU A 127 3.71 15.10 1.41
N THR A 128 2.48 15.22 0.91
CA THR A 128 1.27 15.49 1.69
C THR A 128 0.69 14.25 2.38
N THR A 129 1.22 13.05 2.11
CA THR A 129 0.80 11.80 2.74
C THR A 129 1.14 11.78 4.23
N GLU A 130 0.16 12.10 5.08
CA GLU A 130 0.32 12.05 6.54
C GLU A 130 0.31 10.59 7.07
N GLY A 131 1.16 10.32 8.07
CA GLY A 131 1.18 9.05 8.79
C GLY A 131 2.57 8.49 9.04
N TYR A 132 2.63 7.31 9.65
CA TYR A 132 3.89 6.59 9.82
C TYR A 132 4.38 6.06 8.47
N LEU A 133 5.61 6.44 8.10
CA LEU A 133 6.31 5.98 6.92
C LEU A 133 7.64 5.34 7.35
N TYR A 134 8.10 4.33 6.61
CA TYR A 134 9.46 3.82 6.76
C TYR A 134 10.23 3.91 5.43
N TRP A 135 11.54 4.08 5.52
CA TRP A 135 12.40 4.04 4.35
C TRP A 135 12.65 2.60 3.92
N ASN A 136 12.25 2.22 2.71
CA ASN A 136 12.46 0.86 2.19
C ASN A 136 13.82 0.67 1.46
N GLY A 137 14.63 1.74 1.37
CA GLY A 137 15.87 1.76 0.57
C GLY A 137 15.77 2.59 -0.72
N THR A 138 14.56 2.93 -1.16
CA THR A 138 14.31 3.67 -2.41
C THR A 138 13.29 4.79 -2.23
N GLU A 139 12.25 4.56 -1.43
CA GLU A 139 11.23 5.55 -1.12
C GLU A 139 10.67 5.40 0.31
N TRP A 140 10.00 6.45 0.77
CA TRP A 140 9.22 6.50 2.00
C TRP A 140 7.87 5.83 1.76
N VAL A 141 7.71 4.62 2.30
CA VAL A 141 6.50 3.82 2.15
C VAL A 141 5.66 3.93 3.41
N LYS A 142 4.33 4.01 3.25
CA LYS A 142 3.42 4.02 4.38
C LYS A 142 3.50 2.72 5.17
N PHE A 143 3.68 2.82 6.48
CA PHE A 143 3.61 1.70 7.40
C PHE A 143 2.15 1.23 7.46
N SER A 144 1.82 0.23 6.63
CA SER A 144 0.47 -0.31 6.48
C SER A 144 0.25 -1.47 7.47
N THR A 145 -0.99 -1.57 7.97
CA THR A 145 -1.42 -2.64 8.90
C THR A 145 -1.94 -3.87 8.17
N ARG A 146 -1.69 -4.00 6.86
CA ARG A 146 -2.18 -5.14 6.08
C ARG A 146 -1.35 -6.39 6.36
N SER A 147 -1.98 -7.54 6.12
CA SER A 147 -1.45 -8.84 6.51
C SER A 147 -0.16 -9.16 5.76
N SER A 148 0.91 -9.54 6.47
CA SER A 148 2.19 -9.97 5.88
C SER A 148 2.17 -11.41 5.35
N ILE A 149 0.98 -11.98 5.16
CA ILE A 149 0.82 -13.31 4.58
C ILE A 149 1.26 -13.28 3.12
N SER A 150 1.80 -14.40 2.64
CA SER A 150 2.08 -14.56 1.21
C SER A 150 0.79 -14.39 0.41
N PRO A 151 0.76 -13.52 -0.61
CA PRO A 151 -0.44 -13.29 -1.41
C PRO A 151 -0.88 -14.57 -2.11
N SER A 152 -2.17 -14.89 -2.04
CA SER A 152 -2.76 -16.00 -2.79
C SER A 152 -4.17 -15.66 -3.24
N ILE A 153 -4.55 -16.21 -4.38
CA ILE A 153 -5.90 -16.14 -4.95
C ILE A 153 -6.36 -17.55 -5.34
N ASN A 154 -7.67 -17.77 -5.44
CA ASN A 154 -8.22 -19.06 -5.86
C ASN A 154 -8.32 -19.18 -7.39
N LYS A 155 -8.64 -18.08 -8.08
CA LYS A 155 -8.87 -18.05 -9.53
C LYS A 155 -8.61 -16.66 -10.09
N LEU A 156 -7.86 -16.59 -11.20
CA LEU A 156 -7.84 -15.44 -12.11
C LEU A 156 -8.98 -15.56 -13.13
N ASP A 157 -9.69 -14.46 -13.37
CA ASP A 157 -10.78 -14.42 -14.34
C ASP A 157 -10.45 -13.53 -15.54
N CYS A 158 -9.50 -13.98 -16.38
CA CYS A 158 -9.11 -13.28 -17.60
C CYS A 158 -10.27 -13.11 -18.60
N SER A 159 -11.35 -13.88 -18.49
CA SER A 159 -12.53 -13.71 -19.35
C SER A 159 -13.26 -12.38 -19.12
N LEU A 160 -13.05 -11.79 -17.93
CA LEU A 160 -13.58 -10.50 -17.52
C LEU A 160 -12.50 -9.41 -17.58
N ALA A 161 -11.35 -9.69 -18.20
CA ALA A 161 -10.28 -8.71 -18.34
C ALA A 161 -10.70 -7.58 -19.30
N TYR A 162 -10.36 -6.35 -18.94
CA TYR A 162 -10.66 -5.19 -19.78
C TYR A 162 -9.56 -4.15 -19.69
N ILE A 163 -9.51 -3.27 -20.68
CA ILE A 163 -8.55 -2.16 -20.75
C ILE A 163 -9.25 -0.82 -20.69
N THR A 164 -8.55 0.18 -20.17
CA THR A 164 -8.94 1.58 -20.21
C THR A 164 -7.74 2.42 -20.67
N PRO A 165 -7.81 3.16 -21.79
CA PRO A 165 -8.93 3.24 -22.76
C PRO A 165 -9.28 1.90 -23.45
N LYS A 166 -10.52 1.72 -23.94
CA LYS A 166 -10.95 0.43 -24.52
C LYS A 166 -10.31 0.06 -25.86
N LYS A 167 -9.78 1.04 -26.59
CA LYS A 167 -9.28 0.90 -27.96
C LYS A 167 -7.82 1.33 -28.06
N PHE A 168 -7.10 0.70 -28.97
CA PHE A 168 -5.77 1.14 -29.41
C PHE A 168 -5.74 1.23 -30.95
N GLU A 169 -4.94 2.16 -31.46
CA GLU A 169 -4.83 2.49 -32.89
C GLU A 169 -3.40 2.18 -33.38
N GLN A 170 -3.29 1.55 -34.54
CA GLN A 170 -2.02 1.17 -35.15
C GLN A 170 -1.07 2.36 -35.24
N GLY A 171 0.16 2.19 -34.74
CA GLY A 171 1.20 3.22 -34.82
C GLY A 171 1.03 4.39 -33.85
N VAL A 172 -0.06 4.43 -33.06
CA VAL A 172 -0.29 5.48 -32.06
C VAL A 172 0.16 5.00 -30.68
N PRO A 173 1.01 5.76 -29.95
CA PRO A 173 1.37 5.41 -28.59
C PRO A 173 0.13 5.22 -27.70
N TYR A 174 0.02 4.05 -27.10
CA TYR A 174 -1.04 3.69 -26.16
C TYR A 174 -0.51 3.77 -24.73
N ILE A 175 -1.25 4.46 -23.87
CA ILE A 175 -1.03 4.52 -22.43
C ILE A 175 -2.37 4.22 -21.77
N GLY A 176 -2.43 3.14 -21.00
CA GLY A 176 -3.66 2.73 -20.36
C GLY A 176 -3.42 1.73 -19.24
N THR A 177 -4.51 1.11 -18.82
CA THR A 177 -4.52 0.07 -17.79
C THR A 177 -5.17 -1.19 -18.32
N LEU A 178 -4.72 -2.33 -17.83
CA LEU A 178 -5.38 -3.63 -17.94
C LEU A 178 -5.81 -4.07 -16.56
N VAL A 179 -7.09 -4.36 -16.41
CA VAL A 179 -7.70 -4.81 -15.17
C VAL A 179 -8.09 -6.27 -15.31
N ILE A 180 -7.67 -7.10 -14.36
CA ILE A 180 -7.97 -8.53 -14.35
C ILE A 180 -8.63 -8.89 -13.02
N PRO A 181 -9.93 -9.24 -13.04
CA PRO A 181 -10.61 -9.72 -11.84
C PRO A 181 -10.05 -11.04 -11.32
N TYR A 182 -10.11 -11.22 -10.00
CA TYR A 182 -9.81 -12.49 -9.32
C TYR A 182 -10.82 -12.78 -8.21
N SER A 183 -10.80 -14.02 -7.73
CA SER A 183 -11.55 -14.47 -6.56
C SER A 183 -10.67 -15.23 -5.57
N GLY A 184 -11.08 -15.26 -4.31
CA GLY A 184 -10.37 -15.92 -3.21
C GLY A 184 -9.10 -15.22 -2.76
N GLY A 185 -8.98 -13.91 -2.93
CA GLY A 185 -7.86 -13.15 -2.39
C GLY A 185 -7.81 -13.23 -0.86
N ASN A 186 -6.60 -13.24 -0.30
CA ASN A 186 -6.36 -13.47 1.11
C ASN A 186 -5.95 -12.20 1.90
N GLY A 187 -5.82 -11.04 1.25
CA GLY A 187 -5.36 -9.81 1.91
C GLY A 187 -3.85 -9.53 1.84
N GLY A 188 -3.06 -10.45 1.28
CA GLY A 188 -1.60 -10.32 1.19
C GLY A 188 -1.16 -9.29 0.14
N SER A 189 -0.06 -8.60 0.41
CA SER A 189 0.59 -7.66 -0.52
C SER A 189 1.42 -8.36 -1.57
N TYR A 190 1.53 -7.77 -2.77
CA TYR A 190 2.35 -8.28 -3.87
C TYR A 190 3.19 -7.17 -4.51
N PRO A 191 4.42 -7.48 -4.97
CA PRO A 191 5.29 -6.50 -5.62
C PRO A 191 4.78 -6.14 -7.02
N ALA A 192 5.35 -5.07 -7.60
CA ALA A 192 5.23 -4.85 -9.03
C ALA A 192 5.83 -6.05 -9.81
N GLY A 193 5.24 -6.36 -10.96
CA GLY A 193 5.65 -7.51 -11.78
C GLY A 193 6.67 -7.16 -12.85
N SER A 194 7.19 -8.20 -13.50
CA SER A 194 8.02 -8.05 -14.70
C SER A 194 7.18 -7.64 -15.92
N PRO A 195 7.77 -6.97 -16.93
CA PRO A 195 7.09 -6.64 -18.17
C PRO A 195 6.59 -7.87 -18.94
N ILE A 196 5.34 -7.83 -19.41
CA ILE A 196 4.68 -8.85 -20.22
C ILE A 196 4.39 -8.27 -21.60
N LEU A 197 4.95 -8.87 -22.65
CA LEU A 197 4.73 -8.42 -24.03
C LEU A 197 3.43 -9.02 -24.60
N SER A 198 2.71 -8.23 -25.40
CA SER A 198 1.50 -8.70 -26.06
C SER A 198 1.76 -9.66 -27.23
N THR A 199 0.89 -10.66 -27.40
CA THR A 199 0.79 -11.52 -28.58
C THR A 199 -0.47 -11.19 -29.40
N GLY A 200 -0.55 -11.69 -30.64
CA GLY A 200 -1.55 -11.25 -31.61
C GLY A 200 -1.14 -9.88 -32.17
N ILE A 201 -1.71 -8.82 -31.60
CA ILE A 201 -1.16 -7.46 -31.77
C ILE A 201 0.07 -7.32 -30.89
N THR A 202 1.20 -6.97 -31.49
CA THR A 202 2.49 -6.79 -30.81
C THR A 202 2.75 -5.31 -30.50
N GLY A 203 3.75 -5.03 -29.68
CA GLY A 203 4.20 -3.66 -29.39
C GLY A 203 3.55 -3.02 -28.16
N LEU A 204 2.66 -3.74 -27.46
CA LEU A 204 2.16 -3.36 -26.15
C LEU A 204 2.88 -4.16 -25.05
N THR A 205 3.12 -3.50 -23.92
CA THR A 205 3.76 -4.09 -22.75
C THR A 205 2.89 -3.84 -21.53
N ALA A 206 2.49 -4.90 -20.84
CA ALA A 206 1.75 -4.85 -19.58
C ALA A 206 2.69 -5.07 -18.39
N THR A 207 2.58 -4.27 -17.33
CA THR A 207 3.38 -4.41 -16.11
C THR A 207 2.49 -4.32 -14.87
N LEU A 208 2.46 -5.38 -14.06
CA LEU A 208 1.68 -5.43 -12.82
C LEU A 208 2.15 -4.32 -11.88
N GLN A 209 1.21 -3.55 -11.34
CA GLN A 209 1.50 -2.53 -10.32
C GLN A 209 1.58 -3.18 -8.93
N TYR A 210 2.40 -2.62 -8.03
CA TYR A 210 2.38 -3.02 -6.63
C TYR A 210 0.98 -2.85 -6.04
N GLY A 211 0.54 -3.79 -5.21
CA GLY A 211 -0.78 -3.69 -4.59
C GLY A 211 -1.01 -4.71 -3.48
N ASP A 212 -2.23 -4.68 -2.96
CA ASP A 212 -2.73 -5.60 -1.94
C ASP A 212 -3.90 -6.38 -2.51
N LEU A 213 -4.00 -7.66 -2.15
CA LEU A 213 -5.19 -8.43 -2.45
C LEU A 213 -6.35 -7.99 -1.54
N GLU A 214 -7.56 -8.02 -2.08
CA GLU A 214 -8.79 -7.93 -1.31
C GLU A 214 -9.13 -9.30 -0.72
N TYR A 215 -9.81 -9.31 0.43
CA TYR A 215 -10.37 -10.54 0.98
C TYR A 215 -11.57 -10.97 0.13
N GLY A 216 -11.45 -12.10 -0.57
CA GLY A 216 -12.49 -12.59 -1.47
C GLY A 216 -12.29 -12.12 -2.91
N VAL A 217 -13.14 -11.23 -3.41
CA VAL A 217 -13.09 -10.79 -4.82
C VAL A 217 -12.34 -9.47 -4.96
N GLY A 218 -11.54 -9.34 -6.00
CA GLY A 218 -10.76 -8.13 -6.25
C GLY A 218 -10.24 -8.07 -7.68
N GLN A 219 -9.35 -7.12 -7.94
CA GLN A 219 -8.82 -6.85 -9.27
C GLN A 219 -7.30 -6.63 -9.22
N LEU A 220 -6.56 -7.23 -10.16
CA LEU A 220 -5.19 -6.87 -10.45
C LEU A 220 -5.16 -5.74 -11.47
N ILE A 221 -4.23 -4.81 -11.29
CA ILE A 221 -4.06 -3.64 -12.16
C ILE A 221 -2.67 -3.68 -12.79
N TYR A 222 -2.65 -3.68 -14.12
CA TYR A 222 -1.45 -3.58 -14.94
C TYR A 222 -1.43 -2.22 -15.62
N SER A 223 -0.27 -1.57 -15.69
CA SER A 223 -0.07 -0.49 -16.65
C SER A 223 0.18 -1.11 -18.02
N ILE A 224 -0.38 -0.51 -19.07
CA ILE A 224 -0.05 -0.88 -20.46
C ILE A 224 0.54 0.33 -21.15
N THR A 225 1.70 0.13 -21.78
CA THR A 225 2.36 1.14 -22.61
C THR A 225 2.91 0.53 -23.89
N GLY A 226 3.02 1.31 -24.94
CA GLY A 226 3.71 0.91 -26.17
C GLY A 226 3.05 1.47 -27.42
N THR A 227 3.44 0.95 -28.58
CA THR A 227 2.86 1.32 -29.87
C THR A 227 2.39 0.05 -30.57
N PRO A 228 1.07 -0.16 -30.73
CA PRO A 228 0.52 -1.41 -31.23
C PRO A 228 0.79 -1.59 -32.74
N SER A 229 1.01 -2.83 -33.15
CA SER A 229 1.25 -3.19 -34.55
C SER A 229 0.00 -3.15 -35.43
N ASP A 230 -1.19 -3.08 -34.84
CA ASP A 230 -2.49 -3.02 -35.52
C ASP A 230 -3.54 -2.31 -34.63
N SER A 231 -4.73 -2.04 -35.16
CA SER A 231 -5.84 -1.39 -34.45
C SER A 231 -6.87 -2.39 -33.93
N SER A 232 -7.58 -2.04 -32.85
CA SER A 232 -8.85 -2.71 -32.50
C SER A 232 -9.83 -2.64 -33.69
N PRO A 233 -10.68 -3.66 -33.97
CA PRO A 233 -11.09 -4.77 -33.10
C PRO A 233 -10.15 -5.98 -33.08
N ASN A 234 -9.03 -5.97 -33.80
CA ASN A 234 -8.04 -7.03 -33.70
C ASN A 234 -7.50 -7.09 -32.26
N THR A 235 -7.19 -8.30 -31.79
CA THR A 235 -6.95 -8.53 -30.36
C THR A 235 -5.46 -8.58 -30.00
N ALA A 236 -5.12 -7.94 -28.90
CA ALA A 236 -3.88 -8.18 -28.17
C ALA A 236 -4.15 -9.20 -27.05
N GLU A 237 -3.17 -10.05 -26.78
CA GLU A 237 -3.27 -11.07 -25.75
C GLU A 237 -2.08 -10.98 -24.79
N PHE A 238 -2.36 -11.09 -23.49
CA PHE A 238 -1.34 -11.10 -22.44
C PHE A 238 -1.46 -12.39 -21.63
N VAL A 239 -0.36 -13.16 -21.56
CA VAL A 239 -0.29 -14.34 -20.69
C VAL A 239 0.03 -13.87 -19.28
N ILE A 240 -0.93 -14.07 -18.39
CA ILE A 240 -0.87 -13.61 -17.00
C ILE A 240 -0.51 -14.79 -16.13
N ASP A 241 0.54 -14.63 -15.33
CA ASP A 241 0.89 -15.52 -14.24
C ASP A 241 0.89 -14.73 -12.93
N PHE A 242 0.11 -15.19 -11.96
CA PHE A 242 0.04 -14.57 -10.65
C PHE A 242 -0.11 -15.65 -9.58
N PHE A 243 0.98 -15.90 -8.85
CA PHE A 243 1.08 -16.85 -7.74
C PHE A 243 0.44 -18.21 -8.02
N GLY A 244 0.84 -18.84 -9.13
CA GLY A 244 0.43 -20.20 -9.50
C GLY A 244 -0.93 -20.30 -10.20
N GLN A 245 -1.62 -19.17 -10.40
CA GLN A 245 -2.73 -19.07 -11.35
C GLN A 245 -2.21 -18.50 -12.66
N SER A 246 -2.60 -19.11 -13.78
CA SER A 246 -2.31 -18.58 -15.10
C SER A 246 -3.55 -18.54 -15.98
N CYS A 247 -3.68 -17.47 -16.76
CA CYS A 247 -4.70 -17.33 -17.78
C CYS A 247 -4.27 -16.35 -18.87
N SER A 248 -5.01 -16.30 -19.97
CA SER A 248 -4.73 -15.40 -21.07
C SER A 248 -5.79 -14.31 -21.16
N ALA A 249 -5.37 -13.06 -21.01
CA ALA A 249 -6.23 -11.89 -21.10
C ALA A 249 -6.24 -11.37 -22.54
N THR A 250 -7.36 -11.56 -23.24
CA THR A 250 -7.56 -11.06 -24.61
C THR A 250 -8.30 -9.73 -24.58
N VAL A 251 -7.72 -8.69 -25.18
CA VAL A 251 -8.25 -7.31 -25.17
C VAL A 251 -8.29 -6.73 -26.59
N GLY A 252 -9.07 -5.66 -26.76
CA GLY A 252 -9.17 -4.94 -28.03
C GLY A 252 -10.29 -5.41 -28.97
N LYS A 253 -11.18 -6.33 -28.54
CA LYS A 253 -12.30 -6.83 -29.38
C LYS A 253 -13.33 -5.77 -29.80
N ASN A 254 -13.38 -4.60 -29.15
CA ASN A 254 -14.44 -3.60 -29.32
C ASN A 254 -15.87 -4.16 -29.14
N GLU A 255 -16.06 -5.10 -28.22
CA GLU A 255 -17.35 -5.75 -27.95
C GLU A 255 -18.02 -5.24 -26.66
N LEU A 256 -19.34 -5.31 -26.61
CA LEU A 256 -20.17 -5.10 -25.41
C LEU A 256 -21.01 -6.36 -25.17
N SER A 257 -20.81 -7.01 -24.03
CA SER A 257 -21.57 -8.23 -23.68
C SER A 257 -23.00 -7.90 -23.26
N ARG A 258 -23.90 -8.89 -23.29
CA ARG A 258 -25.29 -8.73 -22.83
C ARG A 258 -25.32 -8.21 -21.39
N GLY A 259 -25.89 -7.02 -21.19
CA GLY A 259 -26.06 -6.40 -19.87
C GLY A 259 -24.92 -5.46 -19.46
N GLU A 260 -23.83 -5.39 -20.24
CA GLU A 260 -22.81 -4.37 -20.05
C GLU A 260 -23.27 -3.02 -20.61
N SER A 261 -22.83 -1.94 -19.97
CA SER A 261 -23.06 -0.58 -20.44
C SER A 261 -21.72 0.14 -20.56
N GLU A 262 -21.55 0.89 -21.64
CA GLU A 262 -20.45 1.84 -21.78
C GLU A 262 -21.02 3.26 -21.79
N TYR A 263 -20.37 4.14 -21.03
CA TYR A 263 -20.78 5.52 -20.91
C TYR A 263 -19.93 6.38 -21.85
N PHE A 264 -20.62 7.12 -22.71
CA PHE A 264 -20.01 8.10 -23.59
C PHE A 264 -20.43 9.47 -23.10
N SER A 265 -19.45 10.33 -22.83
CA SER A 265 -19.70 11.73 -22.48
C SER A 265 -19.31 12.62 -23.65
N GLY A 266 -20.18 13.59 -23.93
CA GLY A 266 -19.87 14.72 -24.78
C GLY A 266 -19.48 15.93 -23.94
N THR A 267 -18.67 16.82 -24.52
CA THR A 267 -18.35 18.14 -24.00
C THR A 267 -19.47 19.15 -24.24
N GLY A 268 -20.43 18.85 -25.12
CA GLY A 268 -21.58 19.70 -25.39
C GLY A 268 -22.53 19.82 -24.20
N VAL A 269 -22.83 21.06 -23.78
CA VAL A 269 -23.93 21.34 -22.85
C VAL A 269 -25.24 21.07 -23.56
N LEU A 270 -25.84 19.90 -23.33
CA LEU A 270 -27.11 19.47 -23.93
C LEU A 270 -28.21 20.53 -23.83
N ALA A 271 -28.23 21.29 -22.74
CA ALA A 271 -29.21 22.34 -22.51
C ALA A 271 -29.14 23.51 -23.50
N SER A 272 -28.01 23.72 -24.20
CA SER A 272 -27.86 24.83 -25.17
C SER A 272 -27.98 24.42 -26.64
N LEU A 273 -28.18 23.14 -26.92
CA LEU A 273 -28.16 22.57 -28.26
C LEU A 273 -29.57 22.40 -28.83
N SER A 274 -29.81 22.84 -30.07
CA SER A 274 -31.08 22.65 -30.78
C SER A 274 -30.83 22.33 -32.25
N ASN A 275 -31.56 21.34 -32.76
CA ASN A 275 -31.46 20.80 -34.11
C ASN A 275 -30.05 20.33 -34.48
N VAL A 276 -29.37 19.64 -33.55
CA VAL A 276 -27.96 19.26 -33.72
C VAL A 276 -27.69 17.86 -33.17
N LEU A 277 -26.79 17.14 -33.85
CA LEU A 277 -26.27 15.85 -33.39
C LEU A 277 -25.14 16.11 -32.38
N LEU A 278 -25.05 15.30 -31.32
CA LEU A 278 -23.95 15.45 -30.37
C LEU A 278 -22.59 15.26 -31.06
N SER A 279 -22.49 14.29 -31.98
CA SER A 279 -21.25 14.04 -32.74
C SER A 279 -20.75 15.26 -33.54
N SER A 280 -21.66 16.13 -33.99
CA SER A 280 -21.29 17.32 -34.78
C SER A 280 -20.60 18.42 -33.97
N ASN A 281 -20.59 18.31 -32.64
CA ASN A 281 -19.83 19.19 -31.74
C ASN A 281 -18.44 18.64 -31.38
N GLY A 282 -17.95 17.63 -32.11
CA GLY A 282 -16.63 17.03 -31.87
C GLY A 282 -16.64 15.92 -30.81
N ASP A 283 -17.80 15.57 -30.28
CA ASP A 283 -17.95 14.50 -29.31
C ASP A 283 -17.85 13.13 -30.02
N LYS A 284 -16.95 12.26 -29.56
CA LYS A 284 -16.79 10.91 -30.13
C LYS A 284 -17.92 10.00 -29.65
N MET A 285 -18.92 9.84 -30.50
CA MET A 285 -20.04 8.91 -30.26
C MET A 285 -19.71 7.48 -30.70
N PRO A 286 -20.25 6.44 -30.03
CA PRO A 286 -19.88 5.05 -30.30
C PRO A 286 -20.34 4.55 -31.66
N THR A 287 -19.52 3.66 -32.23
CA THR A 287 -19.78 2.96 -33.47
C THR A 287 -20.01 1.48 -33.23
N ILE A 288 -20.91 0.87 -34.02
CA ILE A 288 -21.03 -0.58 -34.18
C ILE A 288 -20.25 -0.94 -35.44
N GLU A 289 -19.20 -1.75 -35.26
CA GLU A 289 -18.35 -2.26 -36.36
C GLU A 289 -17.86 -1.15 -37.32
N ASP A 290 -17.65 0.05 -36.78
CA ASP A 290 -17.29 1.27 -37.55
C ASP A 290 -18.22 1.58 -38.74
N THR A 291 -19.44 1.04 -38.68
CA THR A 291 -20.42 1.05 -39.76
C THR A 291 -21.65 1.86 -39.38
N PHE A 292 -22.18 1.62 -38.18
CA PHE A 292 -23.32 2.39 -37.66
C PHE A 292 -22.86 3.24 -36.48
N GLN A 293 -23.32 4.48 -36.40
CA GLN A 293 -23.06 5.36 -35.28
C GLN A 293 -24.31 5.53 -34.44
N PHE A 294 -24.20 5.29 -33.13
CA PHE A 294 -25.21 5.77 -32.18
C PHE A 294 -25.00 7.25 -31.95
N ASP A 295 -26.06 8.03 -31.93
CA ASP A 295 -26.00 9.45 -31.64
C ASP A 295 -27.25 9.90 -30.88
N ALA A 296 -27.22 11.12 -30.37
CA ALA A 296 -28.35 11.78 -29.78
C ALA A 296 -28.62 13.07 -30.58
N PHE A 297 -29.84 13.21 -31.07
CA PHE A 297 -30.28 14.41 -31.76
C PHE A 297 -31.04 15.30 -30.79
N ALA A 298 -30.46 16.45 -30.46
CA ALA A 298 -31.10 17.45 -29.63
C ALA A 298 -32.13 18.22 -30.47
N ILE A 299 -33.41 18.09 -30.15
CA ILE A 299 -34.49 18.81 -30.86
C ILE A 299 -34.56 20.25 -30.35
N SER A 300 -34.62 20.42 -29.03
CA SER A 300 -34.84 21.71 -28.37
C SER A 300 -33.80 21.97 -27.29
N SER A 301 -33.27 23.19 -27.26
CA SER A 301 -32.45 23.68 -26.15
C SER A 301 -33.33 24.22 -25.03
N SER A 302 -32.89 24.07 -23.79
CA SER A 302 -33.44 24.75 -22.62
C SER A 302 -32.38 25.70 -22.06
N ASN A 303 -32.24 26.88 -22.67
CA ASN A 303 -31.41 27.96 -22.12
C ASN A 303 -31.99 28.54 -20.79
N SER A 304 -33.01 27.89 -20.21
CA SER A 304 -33.73 28.22 -18.96
C SER A 304 -34.48 26.98 -18.42
N ALA A 305 -35.38 27.14 -17.44
CA ALA A 305 -36.22 26.05 -16.92
C ALA A 305 -37.19 25.52 -17.99
N GLY A 306 -36.85 24.38 -18.59
CA GLY A 306 -37.68 23.66 -19.56
C GLY A 306 -37.08 22.29 -19.90
N PRO A 307 -37.86 21.38 -20.52
CA PRO A 307 -37.37 20.05 -20.88
C PRO A 307 -36.42 20.11 -22.07
N VAL A 308 -35.26 19.47 -21.96
CA VAL A 308 -34.42 19.13 -23.11
C VAL A 308 -35.00 17.88 -23.76
N SER A 309 -35.30 17.95 -25.07
CA SER A 309 -35.81 16.80 -25.84
C SER A 309 -34.70 16.25 -26.71
N ILE A 310 -34.38 14.96 -26.50
CA ILE A 310 -33.32 14.25 -27.22
C ILE A 310 -33.93 13.01 -27.86
N VAL A 311 -33.58 12.76 -29.12
CA VAL A 311 -33.94 11.54 -29.83
C VAL A 311 -32.68 10.70 -30.05
N PRO A 312 -32.59 9.50 -29.46
CA PRO A 312 -31.51 8.58 -29.81
C PRO A 312 -31.64 8.19 -31.28
N ARG A 313 -30.51 8.16 -31.99
CA ARG A 313 -30.44 7.77 -33.40
C ARG A 313 -29.37 6.71 -33.59
N VAL A 314 -29.61 5.84 -34.56
CA VAL A 314 -28.58 4.99 -35.16
C VAL A 314 -28.62 5.23 -36.64
N TYR A 315 -27.49 5.55 -37.26
CA TYR A 315 -27.40 5.76 -38.70
C TYR A 315 -26.10 5.19 -39.26
N ASN A 316 -26.17 4.79 -40.54
CA ASN A 316 -25.03 4.27 -41.28
C ASN A 316 -24.06 5.41 -41.62
N ILE A 317 -22.80 5.27 -41.22
CA ILE A 317 -21.70 6.21 -41.51
C ILE A 317 -20.76 5.71 -42.60
N SER A 318 -20.97 4.50 -43.11
CA SER A 318 -20.21 3.96 -44.23
C SER A 318 -20.64 4.58 -45.57
N ASN A 319 -19.81 4.39 -46.60
CA ASN A 319 -20.06 4.93 -47.94
C ASN A 319 -21.08 4.10 -48.76
N GLU A 320 -21.57 2.99 -48.24
CA GLU A 320 -22.47 2.07 -48.94
C GLU A 320 -23.67 1.71 -48.08
N ALA A 321 -24.78 1.27 -48.68
CA ALA A 321 -25.94 0.82 -47.92
C ALA A 321 -25.64 -0.49 -47.18
N GLN A 322 -25.91 -0.53 -45.87
CA GLN A 322 -25.63 -1.67 -45.00
C GLN A 322 -26.92 -2.29 -44.48
N LYS A 323 -26.91 -3.61 -44.30
CA LYS A 323 -28.00 -4.29 -43.58
C LYS A 323 -27.86 -4.01 -42.09
N PHE A 324 -28.99 -3.72 -41.47
CA PHE A 324 -29.14 -3.51 -40.03
C PHE A 324 -29.83 -4.72 -39.41
#